data_AF-A0A955WTF0-F1
#
_entry.id   AF-A0A955WTF0-F1
#
_cell.length_a   1.000
_cell.length_b   1.000
_cell.length_c   1.000
_cell.angle_alpha   90.00
_cell.angle_beta   90.00
_cell.angle_gamma   90.00
#
_symmetry.space_group_name_H-M   'P 1'
#
loop_
_entity.id
_entity.type
_entity.pdbx_description
1 polymer ?
#
loop_
_entity_poly.entity_id
_entity_poly.type
_entity_poly.pdbx_seq_one_letter_code
_entity_poly.pdbx_strand_id
1 'polypeptide(L)'
;VVDPACGGGRFLLGALAAQPRARLDGLDADAHAASVCRAALWIAADGQAPARIQVADPLADRALGGSGLPPGRFQRVVGNPPYRAARRGPLLQGDPQGYRQHFQTAEYQLDPYVLFLELGLQALAPGGELAMVVPGAWAANHHTGKLRSLVVGQYRLAEWIELPLDTFAAGVETVLMRVVHDGRTGRRVPVRSLRGVPRGALLPDPERPRAPLALARTPEDEALLAHSRGWATTLGDVAEITRGVNPYHHSTHSPAEIEAKVHHAAVPRTPAWEPELRGRDLAGPYRLWPGGEHWIRYGPWLKEPRDPRFHEGPRLLVRKVLGPTLCAVFLARRYVCDQSLYVVKPRPGQPWPLGALLACLNSSLLARLLRARLETTIPAGYGRLAAWMGRFRPQVKAQIAGGAARRRFWERVLEGQIGETFLAGREAEAERLLTASLTAGTVDEVGEVYLVGAGPGDPDLLTFRALRLMQKADVVLYDRLVAAPIVDLVRKEAERIHVGKERDRHTLPQSRINQLLIDLARSGKRVLRLKGGDPFIFGRGG
;
A
#
# COMPACT_ATOMS: atom_id res chain seq x y z
N VAL A 1 40.56 16.76 5.81
CA VAL A 1 39.40 15.83 5.82
C VAL A 1 39.41 15.17 7.19
N VAL A 2 38.25 14.97 7.80
CA VAL A 2 38.18 14.28 9.10
C VAL A 2 37.11 13.21 9.13
N ASP A 3 37.39 12.12 9.81
CA ASP A 3 36.41 11.08 10.16
C ASP A 3 36.28 10.98 11.70
N PRO A 4 35.15 11.40 12.29
CA PRO A 4 34.95 11.43 13.74
C PRO A 4 34.81 10.04 14.37
N ALA A 5 34.59 8.98 13.59
CA ALA A 5 34.50 7.61 14.06
C ALA A 5 35.20 6.70 13.05
N CYS A 6 36.51 6.88 12.94
CA CYS A 6 37.25 6.44 11.76
C CYS A 6 37.34 4.92 11.61
N GLY A 7 37.11 4.15 12.67
CA GLY A 7 37.27 2.71 12.68
C GLY A 7 38.65 2.33 12.17
N GLY A 8 38.70 1.37 11.24
CA GLY A 8 39.92 1.00 10.51
C GLY A 8 40.35 1.96 9.39
N GLY A 9 39.74 3.14 9.25
CA GLY A 9 40.22 4.21 8.36
C GLY A 9 39.70 4.19 6.92
N ARG A 10 38.65 3.42 6.59
CA ARG A 10 38.19 3.23 5.19
C ARG A 10 37.85 4.53 4.46
N PHE A 11 37.16 5.47 5.11
CA PHE A 11 36.85 6.77 4.50
C PHE A 11 38.09 7.65 4.32
N LEU A 12 39.03 7.61 5.27
CA LEU A 12 40.28 8.35 5.19
C LEU A 12 41.20 7.80 4.10
N LEU A 13 41.25 6.48 3.93
CA LEU A 13 41.93 5.83 2.80
C LEU A 13 41.33 6.25 1.46
N GLY A 14 39.99 6.26 1.35
CA GLY A 14 39.32 6.76 0.16
C GLY A 14 39.61 8.23 -0.12
N ALA A 15 39.68 9.06 0.93
CA ALA A 15 40.06 10.46 0.82
C ALA A 15 41.52 10.65 0.36
N LEU A 16 42.46 9.85 0.90
CA LEU A 16 43.86 9.84 0.50
C LEU A 16 44.01 9.45 -0.97
N ALA A 17 43.35 8.37 -1.39
CA ALA A 17 43.38 7.90 -2.78
C ALA A 17 42.81 8.93 -3.76
N ALA A 18 41.73 9.62 -3.39
CA ALA A 18 41.13 10.67 -4.21
C ALA A 18 41.95 11.97 -4.22
N GLN A 19 42.63 12.29 -3.11
CA GLN A 19 43.41 13.51 -2.93
C GLN A 19 44.69 13.21 -2.13
N PRO A 20 45.80 12.82 -2.80
CA PRO A 20 47.03 12.39 -2.11
C PRO A 20 47.67 13.43 -1.20
N ARG A 21 47.39 14.72 -1.43
CA ARG A 21 47.90 15.85 -0.61
C ARG A 21 46.94 16.28 0.51
N ALA A 22 45.83 15.58 0.69
CA ALA A 22 44.86 15.94 1.72
C ALA A 22 45.46 15.75 3.11
N ARG A 23 45.30 16.75 3.99
CA ARG A 23 45.55 16.58 5.42
C ARG A 23 44.40 15.80 6.03
N LEU A 24 44.72 14.70 6.70
CA LEU A 24 43.74 13.78 7.25
C LEU A 24 43.76 13.83 8.78
N ASP A 25 42.57 13.82 9.38
CA ASP A 25 42.38 13.69 10.82
C ASP A 25 41.39 12.55 11.07
N GLY A 26 41.52 11.85 12.19
CA GLY A 26 40.62 10.78 12.57
C GLY A 26 40.53 10.62 14.09
N LEU A 27 39.36 10.26 14.57
CA LEU A 27 39.13 9.94 15.97
C LEU A 27 38.42 8.59 16.05
N ASP A 28 38.81 7.78 17.04
CA ASP A 28 38.03 6.61 17.41
C ASP A 28 38.17 6.35 18.93
N ALA A 29 37.09 5.91 19.55
CA ALA A 29 37.09 5.56 20.97
C ALA A 29 37.81 4.22 21.21
N ASP A 30 37.88 3.35 20.20
CA ASP A 30 38.60 2.09 20.26
C ASP A 30 40.07 2.29 19.84
N ALA A 31 40.97 2.12 20.82
CA ALA A 31 42.41 2.20 20.63
C ALA A 31 42.94 1.23 19.56
N HIS A 32 42.34 0.05 19.43
CA HIS A 32 42.72 -0.94 18.44
C HIS A 32 42.33 -0.48 17.03
N ALA A 33 41.10 -0.03 16.84
CA ALA A 33 40.62 0.52 15.57
C ALA A 33 41.47 1.71 15.10
N ALA A 34 41.74 2.66 16.00
CA ALA A 34 42.62 3.79 15.72
C ALA A 34 44.05 3.37 15.32
N SER A 35 44.58 2.30 15.92
CA SER A 35 45.90 1.76 15.57
C SER A 35 45.90 1.10 14.19
N VAL A 36 44.84 0.35 13.85
CA VAL A 36 44.66 -0.22 12.51
C VAL A 36 44.55 0.89 11.46
N CYS A 37 43.79 1.95 11.74
CA CYS A 37 43.67 3.13 10.87
C CYS A 37 45.03 3.79 10.59
N ARG A 38 45.84 4.01 11.64
CA ARG A 38 47.22 4.54 11.49
C ARG A 38 48.07 3.68 10.57
N ALA A 39 48.10 2.37 10.83
CA ALA A 39 48.88 1.44 10.02
C ALA A 39 48.43 1.41 8.57
N ALA A 40 47.12 1.37 8.31
CA ALA A 40 46.58 1.34 6.95
C ALA A 40 46.92 2.61 6.16
N LEU A 41 46.79 3.79 6.78
CA LEU A 41 47.15 5.06 6.16
C LEU A 41 48.64 5.22 5.92
N TRP A 42 49.48 4.70 6.84
CA TRP A 42 50.93 4.67 6.68
C TRP A 42 51.36 3.79 5.50
N ILE A 43 50.77 2.59 5.37
CA ILE A 43 51.01 1.69 4.24
C ILE A 43 50.56 2.34 2.93
N ALA A 44 49.36 2.93 2.90
CA ALA A 44 48.82 3.56 1.70
C ALA A 44 49.57 4.83 1.26
N ALA A 45 50.39 5.41 2.15
CA ALA A 45 51.21 6.59 1.89
C ALA A 45 52.71 6.26 1.77
N ASP A 46 53.06 5.01 1.46
CA ASP A 46 54.44 4.54 1.28
C ASP A 46 55.37 4.93 2.43
N GLY A 47 54.86 4.79 3.66
CA GLY A 47 55.61 5.05 4.88
C GLY A 47 55.58 6.50 5.38
N GLN A 48 54.85 7.39 4.71
CA GLN A 48 54.58 8.73 5.23
C GLN A 48 53.46 8.69 6.27
N ALA A 49 53.40 9.70 7.15
CA ALA A 49 52.34 9.87 8.14
C ALA A 49 51.34 10.96 7.68
N PRO A 50 50.43 10.66 6.73
CA PRO A 50 49.54 11.68 6.14
C PRO A 50 48.41 12.14 7.09
N ALA A 51 48.28 11.48 8.24
CA ALA A 51 47.09 11.59 9.08
C ALA A 51 47.39 11.71 10.58
N ARG A 52 46.61 12.55 11.27
CA ARG A 52 46.55 12.61 12.74
C ARG A 52 45.38 11.75 13.23
N ILE A 53 45.67 10.56 13.76
CA ILE A 53 44.66 9.65 14.30
C ILE A 53 44.76 9.59 15.83
N GLN A 54 43.66 9.96 16.50
CA GLN A 54 43.59 10.09 17.96
C GLN A 54 42.69 9.00 18.54
N VAL A 55 43.09 8.48 19.71
CA VAL A 55 42.23 7.61 20.52
C VAL A 55 41.46 8.51 21.47
N ALA A 56 40.19 8.76 21.17
CA ALA A 56 39.34 9.66 21.93
C ALA A 56 37.87 9.35 21.65
N ASP A 57 37.00 9.51 22.65
CA ASP A 57 35.56 9.52 22.43
C ASP A 57 35.13 10.93 21.97
N PRO A 58 34.75 11.08 20.68
CA PRO A 58 34.41 12.38 20.11
C PRO A 58 33.13 12.99 20.70
N LEU A 59 32.27 12.19 21.33
CA LEU A 59 31.06 12.66 21.99
C LEU A 59 31.31 13.06 23.45
N ALA A 60 32.25 12.38 24.13
CA ALA A 60 32.62 12.71 25.51
C ALA A 60 33.60 13.89 25.58
N ASP A 61 34.56 14.00 24.66
CA ASP A 61 35.65 15.00 24.73
C ASP A 61 35.16 16.44 24.45
N ARG A 62 34.06 16.62 23.69
CA ARG A 62 33.38 17.94 23.55
C ARG A 62 32.40 18.25 24.68
N ALA A 63 31.98 17.27 25.48
CA ALA A 63 31.01 17.47 26.55
C ALA A 63 31.64 18.06 27.83
N LEU A 64 32.96 18.28 27.89
CA LEU A 64 33.68 18.75 29.10
C LEU A 64 34.88 19.70 28.83
N GLY A 65 34.90 20.45 27.74
CA GLY A 65 35.96 21.45 27.50
C GLY A 65 37.36 20.88 27.17
N GLY A 66 37.45 19.61 26.78
CA GLY A 66 38.66 18.92 26.31
C GLY A 66 38.77 18.86 24.78
N SER A 67 39.85 18.27 24.30
CA SER A 67 40.41 18.25 22.94
C SER A 67 39.59 17.54 21.84
N GLY A 68 38.26 17.68 21.82
CA GLY A 68 37.42 17.10 20.77
C GLY A 68 37.70 17.65 19.35
N LEU A 69 36.82 17.33 18.39
CA LEU A 69 36.88 18.00 17.08
C LEU A 69 36.79 19.52 17.30
N PRO A 70 37.63 20.38 16.71
CA PRO A 70 37.42 21.82 16.80
C PRO A 70 36.31 22.28 15.83
N PRO A 71 35.43 23.21 16.24
CA PRO A 71 34.40 23.75 15.36
C PRO A 71 35.03 24.57 14.22
N GLY A 72 34.39 24.59 13.06
CA GLY A 72 34.81 25.44 11.94
C GLY A 72 36.18 25.14 11.31
N ARG A 73 36.82 24.00 11.61
CA ARG A 73 38.19 23.71 11.17
C ARG A 73 38.26 22.96 9.84
N PHE A 74 37.28 22.12 9.53
CA PHE A 74 37.42 21.12 8.48
C PHE A 74 36.62 21.49 7.23
N GLN A 75 37.26 21.40 6.06
CA GLN A 75 36.59 21.56 4.77
C GLN A 75 35.75 20.34 4.39
N ARG A 76 36.08 19.16 4.92
CA ARG A 76 35.36 17.91 4.64
C ARG A 76 35.29 17.05 5.89
N VAL A 77 34.09 16.65 6.25
CA VAL A 77 33.80 15.67 7.30
C VAL A 77 33.15 14.47 6.63
N VAL A 78 33.71 13.28 6.84
CA VAL A 78 33.21 12.03 6.25
C VAL A 78 32.99 10.99 7.32
N GLY A 79 32.20 9.95 7.06
CA GLY A 79 32.18 8.81 7.97
C GLY A 79 30.92 7.96 7.92
N ASN A 80 30.93 6.92 8.74
CA ASN A 80 29.79 6.05 9.03
C ASN A 80 29.64 5.95 10.55
N PRO A 81 28.93 6.89 11.19
CA PRO A 81 28.84 6.94 12.64
C PRO A 81 28.13 5.71 13.23
N PRO A 82 28.37 5.38 14.50
CA PRO A 82 27.77 4.21 15.13
C PRO A 82 26.23 4.33 15.26
N TYR A 83 25.51 3.25 14.94
CA TYR A 83 24.05 3.15 15.13
C TYR A 83 23.74 2.23 16.31
N ARG A 84 23.13 2.74 17.39
CA ARG A 84 22.48 1.90 18.40
C ARG A 84 21.37 2.69 19.09
N ALA A 85 20.13 2.25 18.93
CA ALA A 85 19.07 2.61 19.87
C ALA A 85 19.55 2.23 21.28
N ALA A 86 19.72 3.24 22.14
CA ALA A 86 20.37 3.21 23.44
C ALA A 86 19.89 2.09 24.39
N ARG A 87 20.26 0.83 24.14
CA ARG A 87 19.89 -0.28 25.03
C ARG A 87 21.02 -1.12 25.57
N ARG A 88 22.13 -1.38 24.86
CA ARG A 88 23.24 -2.22 25.38
C ARG A 88 24.55 -2.01 24.63
N GLY A 89 25.21 -0.85 24.73
CA GLY A 89 26.52 -0.64 24.11
C GLY A 89 27.41 0.32 24.90
N PRO A 90 28.74 0.09 24.92
CA PRO A 90 29.68 0.88 25.72
C PRO A 90 29.82 2.36 25.29
N LEU A 91 29.31 2.75 24.12
CA LEU A 91 29.44 4.11 23.57
C LEU A 91 28.49 5.17 24.18
N LEU A 92 27.46 4.76 24.94
CA LEU A 92 26.59 5.68 25.69
C LEU A 92 26.63 5.31 27.18
N GLN A 93 27.82 5.09 27.74
CA GLN A 93 28.00 4.94 29.19
C GLN A 93 27.86 6.27 29.96
N GLY A 94 27.53 7.37 29.27
CA GLY A 94 27.33 8.69 29.86
C GLY A 94 25.89 8.96 30.29
N ASP A 95 25.75 9.82 31.30
CA ASP A 95 24.51 10.44 31.74
C ASP A 95 23.72 11.04 30.55
N PRO A 96 22.54 10.50 30.19
CA PRO A 96 21.68 11.04 29.14
C PRO A 96 21.31 12.51 29.36
N GLN A 97 21.39 13.03 30.59
CA GLN A 97 21.19 14.46 30.86
C GLN A 97 22.39 15.29 30.39
N GLY A 98 23.62 14.82 30.60
CA GLY A 98 24.84 15.47 30.10
C GLY A 98 24.81 15.71 28.59
N TYR A 99 24.39 14.72 27.78
CA TYR A 99 24.26 14.91 26.33
C TYR A 99 23.21 15.96 25.96
N ARG A 100 22.10 16.05 26.69
CA ARG A 100 21.04 17.04 26.41
C ARG A 100 21.43 18.48 26.73
N GLN A 101 22.40 18.67 27.63
CA GLN A 101 22.95 19.98 27.93
C GLN A 101 23.90 20.48 26.82
N HIS A 102 24.60 19.57 26.13
CA HIS A 102 25.68 19.91 25.20
C HIS A 102 25.28 19.80 23.72
N PHE A 103 24.29 18.96 23.40
CA PHE A 103 23.84 18.76 22.02
C PHE A 103 22.40 19.24 21.88
N GLN A 104 22.20 20.20 20.98
CA GLN A 104 20.86 20.73 20.74
C GLN A 104 19.96 19.67 20.09
N THR A 105 20.52 18.72 19.34
CA THR A 105 19.77 17.66 18.65
C THR A 105 19.41 16.47 19.56
N ALA A 106 19.89 16.45 20.80
CA ALA A 106 19.51 15.43 21.77
C ALA A 106 18.02 15.52 22.13
N GLU A 107 17.25 14.50 21.75
CA GLU A 107 15.80 14.36 22.00
C GLU A 107 15.47 13.03 22.73
N TYR A 108 14.16 12.76 22.91
CA TYR A 108 13.67 11.53 23.53
C TYR A 108 14.03 10.29 22.67
N GLN A 109 14.68 9.29 23.28
CA GLN A 109 15.38 8.16 22.64
C GLN A 109 16.58 8.59 21.78
N LEU A 110 17.71 8.81 22.44
CA LEU A 110 18.97 9.26 21.85
C LEU A 110 19.60 8.14 21.00
N ASP A 111 19.85 8.41 19.72
CA ASP A 111 20.68 7.59 18.84
C ASP A 111 22.05 8.26 18.64
N PRO A 112 23.19 7.56 18.82
CA PRO A 112 24.52 8.16 18.72
C PRO A 112 24.78 8.87 17.39
N TYR A 113 24.31 8.33 16.27
CA TYR A 113 24.53 8.94 14.95
C TYR A 113 24.00 10.36 14.85
N VAL A 114 22.93 10.70 15.60
CA VAL A 114 22.37 12.06 15.63
C VAL A 114 23.39 13.04 16.24
N LEU A 115 24.06 12.62 17.31
CA LEU A 115 25.09 13.43 17.96
C LEU A 115 26.35 13.58 17.10
N PHE A 116 26.76 12.50 16.44
CA PHE A 116 27.87 12.53 15.48
C PHE A 116 27.58 13.45 14.28
N LEU A 117 26.33 13.49 13.82
CA LEU A 117 25.92 14.43 12.78
C LEU A 117 26.03 15.88 13.25
N GLU A 118 25.51 16.22 14.43
CA GLU A 118 25.67 17.56 15.00
C GLU A 118 27.14 17.93 15.17
N LEU A 119 27.95 17.02 15.73
CA LEU A 119 29.38 17.21 15.93
C LEU A 119 30.10 17.49 14.61
N GLY A 120 29.83 16.68 13.59
CA GLY A 120 30.40 16.81 12.26
C GLY A 120 30.00 18.10 11.56
N LEU A 121 28.73 18.50 11.65
CA LEU A 121 28.24 19.77 11.10
C LEU A 121 28.94 20.97 11.75
N GLN A 122 29.04 20.99 13.08
CA GLN A 122 29.75 22.04 13.82
C GLN A 122 31.24 22.10 13.47
N ALA A 123 31.86 20.97 13.11
CA ALA A 123 33.26 20.89 12.72
C ALA A 123 33.54 21.48 11.32
N LEU A 124 32.51 21.74 10.50
CA LEU A 124 32.65 22.31 9.16
C LEU A 124 33.02 23.79 9.20
N ALA A 125 34.13 24.12 8.52
CA ALA A 125 34.40 25.50 8.14
C ALA A 125 33.33 26.02 7.16
N PRO A 126 33.14 27.35 7.03
CA PRO A 126 32.29 27.93 5.99
C PRO A 126 32.73 27.45 4.59
N GLY A 127 31.77 27.03 3.77
CA GLY A 127 31.98 26.38 2.48
C GLY A 127 32.33 24.89 2.55
N GLY A 128 32.50 24.33 3.76
CA GLY A 128 32.81 22.92 3.98
C GLY A 128 31.62 21.99 3.71
N GLU A 129 31.93 20.71 3.51
CA GLU A 129 30.93 19.68 3.23
C GLU A 129 31.02 18.48 4.20
N LEU A 130 29.88 17.99 4.64
CA LEU A 130 29.75 16.74 5.37
C LEU A 130 29.13 15.68 4.47
N ALA A 131 29.73 14.49 4.42
CA ALA A 131 29.19 13.33 3.72
C ALA A 131 29.21 12.10 4.63
N MET A 132 28.02 11.66 5.09
CA MET A 132 27.93 10.54 6.03
C MET A 132 26.91 9.50 5.58
N VAL A 133 27.25 8.24 5.89
CA VAL A 133 26.34 7.10 5.76
C VAL A 133 25.51 7.02 7.04
N VAL A 134 24.20 7.24 6.96
CA VAL A 134 23.30 7.29 8.13
C VAL A 134 21.94 6.64 7.83
N PRO A 135 21.15 6.22 8.85
CA PRO A 135 19.79 5.74 8.62
C PRO A 135 18.91 6.83 7.98
N GLY A 136 18.13 6.52 6.94
CA GLY A 136 17.23 7.50 6.30
C GLY A 136 16.06 7.95 7.17
N ALA A 137 15.74 7.19 8.22
CA ALA A 137 14.56 7.40 9.08
C ALA A 137 14.50 8.78 9.75
N TRP A 138 15.62 9.48 9.97
CA TRP A 138 15.61 10.82 10.58
C TRP A 138 14.89 11.87 9.73
N ALA A 139 14.75 11.65 8.42
CA ALA A 139 13.99 12.56 7.56
C ALA A 139 12.50 12.57 7.90
N ALA A 140 11.96 11.49 8.46
CA ALA A 140 10.52 11.34 8.73
C ALA A 140 10.17 11.13 10.21
N ASN A 141 11.11 10.65 11.04
CA ASN A 141 10.83 10.29 12.42
C ASN A 141 10.58 11.53 13.29
N HIS A 142 9.43 11.58 13.97
CA HIS A 142 9.08 12.65 14.90
C HIS A 142 10.11 12.91 16.02
N HIS A 143 10.90 11.91 16.44
CA HIS A 143 11.94 12.06 17.48
C HIS A 143 13.25 12.71 17.00
N THR A 144 13.35 13.05 15.71
CA THR A 144 14.55 13.67 15.10
C THR A 144 14.22 15.08 14.58
N GLY A 145 13.22 15.73 15.19
CA GLY A 145 12.75 17.05 14.79
C GLY A 145 13.81 18.12 14.99
N LYS A 146 14.59 18.06 16.09
CA LYS A 146 15.71 18.99 16.30
C LYS A 146 16.86 18.77 15.33
N LEU A 147 17.17 17.53 14.94
CA LEU A 147 18.16 17.25 13.90
C LEU A 147 17.74 17.86 12.55
N ARG A 148 16.47 17.67 12.15
CA ARG A 148 15.93 18.35 10.96
C ARG A 148 16.02 19.87 11.10
N SER A 149 15.70 20.41 12.27
CA SER A 149 15.78 21.84 12.52
C SER A 149 17.20 22.39 12.34
N LEU A 150 18.21 21.64 12.79
CA LEU A 150 19.62 21.99 12.59
C LEU A 150 20.00 21.94 11.11
N VAL A 151 19.78 20.80 10.46
CA VAL A 151 20.21 20.57 9.07
C VAL A 151 19.48 21.50 8.11
N VAL A 152 18.15 21.60 8.20
CA VAL A 152 17.32 22.40 7.28
C VAL A 152 17.40 23.90 7.59
N GLY A 153 17.60 24.26 8.86
CA GLY A 153 17.62 25.66 9.29
C GLY A 153 18.97 26.34 9.11
N GLN A 154 20.08 25.62 9.22
CA GLN A 154 21.43 26.21 9.26
C GLN A 154 22.34 25.73 8.12
N TYR A 155 22.02 24.61 7.48
CA TYR A 155 22.85 24.02 6.44
C TYR A 155 22.04 23.75 5.18
N ARG A 156 22.74 23.44 4.08
CA ARG A 156 22.11 22.97 2.86
C ARG A 156 22.27 21.46 2.74
N LEU A 157 21.18 20.72 2.94
CA LEU A 157 21.11 19.33 2.51
C LEU A 157 21.19 19.31 0.98
N ALA A 158 22.31 18.86 0.43
CA ALA A 158 22.63 18.99 -0.99
C ALA A 158 22.30 17.73 -1.78
N GLU A 159 22.51 16.55 -1.20
CA GLU A 159 22.22 15.28 -1.86
C GLU A 159 21.71 14.21 -0.90
N TRP A 160 20.86 13.34 -1.44
CA TRP A 160 20.33 12.17 -0.78
C TRP A 160 20.50 10.95 -1.69
N ILE A 161 21.38 10.03 -1.31
CA ILE A 161 21.67 8.83 -2.09
C ILE A 161 21.18 7.60 -1.31
N GLU A 162 20.16 6.93 -1.84
CA GLU A 162 19.62 5.71 -1.29
C GLU A 162 20.56 4.53 -1.54
N LEU A 163 20.92 3.83 -0.46
CA LEU A 163 21.69 2.59 -0.53
C LEU A 163 20.72 1.39 -0.59
N PRO A 164 21.04 0.33 -1.35
CA PRO A 164 20.28 -0.91 -1.32
C PRO A 164 20.08 -1.45 0.11
N LEU A 165 18.91 -2.04 0.40
CA LEU A 165 18.59 -2.54 1.75
C LEU A 165 19.53 -3.64 2.25
N ASP A 166 20.15 -4.38 1.32
CA ASP A 166 21.15 -5.43 1.55
C ASP A 166 22.59 -4.90 1.63
N THR A 167 22.81 -3.58 1.54
CA THR A 167 24.15 -2.98 1.68
C THR A 167 24.76 -3.29 3.04
N PHE A 168 23.93 -3.38 4.09
CA PHE A 168 24.35 -3.72 5.44
C PHE A 168 23.49 -4.84 6.01
N ALA A 169 24.10 -5.80 6.71
CA ALA A 169 23.41 -6.95 7.31
C ALA A 169 22.30 -6.56 8.32
N ALA A 170 22.31 -5.33 8.83
CA ALA A 170 21.35 -4.84 9.82
C ALA A 170 19.95 -4.52 9.27
N GLY A 171 19.74 -4.57 7.93
CA GLY A 171 18.43 -4.34 7.31
C GLY A 171 17.83 -2.94 7.55
N VAL A 172 18.69 -1.95 7.83
CA VAL A 172 18.31 -0.56 8.02
C VAL A 172 18.31 0.13 6.67
N GLU A 173 17.27 0.92 6.38
CA GLU A 173 17.26 1.81 5.23
C GLU A 173 18.31 2.91 5.46
N THR A 174 19.40 2.83 4.71
CA THR A 174 20.58 3.67 4.89
C THR A 174 20.76 4.56 3.69
N VAL A 175 21.22 5.79 3.95
CA VAL A 175 21.44 6.80 2.93
C VAL A 175 22.84 7.37 3.06
N LEU A 176 23.47 7.68 1.93
CA LEU A 176 24.60 8.59 1.90
C LEU A 176 24.05 10.00 1.73
N MET A 177 24.19 10.80 2.78
CA MET A 177 23.74 12.18 2.83
C MET A 177 24.92 13.12 2.61
N ARG A 178 24.73 14.17 1.80
CA ARG A 178 25.68 15.28 1.68
C ARG A 178 25.07 16.58 2.15
N VAL A 179 25.75 17.27 3.06
CA VAL A 179 25.35 18.56 3.63
C VAL A 179 26.46 19.58 3.40
N VAL A 180 26.11 20.82 3.08
CA VAL A 180 27.05 21.91 2.78
C VAL A 180 26.81 23.08 3.74
N HIS A 181 27.89 23.67 4.25
CA HIS A 181 27.86 24.85 5.12
C HIS A 181 28.11 26.13 4.32
N ASP A 182 27.20 26.52 3.42
CA ASP A 182 27.35 27.67 2.51
C ASP A 182 26.42 28.86 2.85
N GLY A 183 25.82 28.86 4.04
CA GLY A 183 24.87 29.90 4.48
C GLY A 183 23.52 29.86 3.77
N ARG A 184 23.26 28.82 2.96
CA ARG A 184 21.98 28.62 2.27
C ARG A 184 21.20 27.48 2.90
N THR A 185 19.89 27.51 2.73
CA THR A 185 18.99 26.39 3.05
C THR A 185 18.38 25.85 1.76
N GLY A 186 18.40 24.52 1.60
CA GLY A 186 17.88 23.87 0.41
C GLY A 186 16.37 23.70 0.50
N ARG A 187 15.61 24.08 -0.53
CA ARG A 187 14.15 23.81 -0.63
C ARG A 187 13.81 22.55 -1.42
N ARG A 188 14.81 21.97 -2.11
CA ARG A 188 14.67 20.76 -2.90
C ARG A 188 16.01 20.01 -2.92
N VAL A 189 15.97 18.73 -2.60
CA VAL A 189 17.15 17.86 -2.51
C VAL A 189 16.95 16.68 -3.45
N PRO A 190 17.78 16.51 -4.50
CA PRO A 190 17.63 15.37 -5.40
C PRO A 190 17.84 14.06 -4.64
N VAL A 191 16.94 13.10 -4.88
CA VAL A 191 17.03 11.73 -4.37
C VAL A 191 17.43 10.84 -5.54
N ARG A 192 18.47 10.03 -5.34
CA ARG A 192 18.94 9.06 -6.33
C ARG A 192 19.33 7.75 -5.67
N SER A 193 19.31 6.66 -6.43
CA SER A 193 19.95 5.42 -5.99
C SER A 193 21.48 5.53 -6.05
N LEU A 194 22.18 4.62 -5.39
CA LEU A 194 23.64 4.49 -5.51
C LEU A 194 24.13 4.38 -6.97
N ARG A 195 23.32 3.80 -7.88
CA ARG A 195 23.62 3.71 -9.31
C ARG A 195 23.33 5.00 -10.10
N GLY A 196 22.92 6.07 -9.42
CA GLY A 196 22.59 7.36 -10.04
C GLY A 196 21.17 7.46 -10.62
N VAL A 197 20.32 6.44 -10.45
CA VAL A 197 18.94 6.47 -10.95
C VAL A 197 18.14 7.49 -10.15
N PRO A 198 17.53 8.51 -10.78
CA PRO A 198 16.67 9.48 -10.09
C PRO A 198 15.48 8.79 -9.41
N ARG A 199 15.16 9.19 -8.18
CA ARG A 199 14.03 8.66 -7.38
C ARG A 199 13.03 9.74 -6.96
N GLY A 200 13.32 11.00 -7.28
CA GLY A 200 12.49 12.15 -6.91
C GLY A 200 13.33 13.21 -6.22
N ALA A 201 12.71 13.94 -5.30
CA ALA A 201 13.43 14.90 -4.46
C ALA A 201 12.81 14.99 -3.06
N LEU A 202 13.61 15.22 -2.03
CA LEU A 202 13.08 15.68 -0.75
C LEU A 202 12.81 17.17 -0.80
N LEU A 203 11.81 17.62 -0.06
CA LEU A 203 11.37 19.00 0.05
C LEU A 203 11.50 19.45 1.50
N PRO A 204 12.67 19.96 1.91
CA PRO A 204 12.79 20.64 3.20
C PRO A 204 11.95 21.92 3.20
N ASP A 205 11.28 22.18 4.32
CA ASP A 205 10.49 23.38 4.58
C ASP A 205 11.21 24.24 5.64
N PRO A 206 11.95 25.30 5.24
CA PRO A 206 12.64 26.18 6.18
C PRO A 206 11.69 26.92 7.14
N GLU A 207 10.41 27.10 6.78
CA GLU A 207 9.40 27.72 7.66
C GLU A 207 8.90 26.73 8.72
N ARG A 208 8.96 25.43 8.41
CA ARG A 208 8.64 24.33 9.34
C ARG A 208 9.80 23.34 9.46
N PRO A 209 10.97 23.77 9.99
CA PRO A 209 12.21 23.01 9.87
C PRO A 209 12.23 21.73 10.75
N ARG A 210 11.27 21.58 11.66
CA ARG A 210 11.04 20.34 12.43
C ARG A 210 10.14 19.33 11.73
N ALA A 211 9.41 19.72 10.68
CA ALA A 211 8.48 18.83 9.99
C ALA A 211 9.24 17.71 9.24
N PRO A 212 8.63 16.53 9.06
CA PRO A 212 9.15 15.49 8.16
C PRO A 212 9.45 16.05 6.77
N LEU A 213 10.56 15.63 6.17
CA LEU A 213 10.91 16.01 4.80
C LEU A 213 9.94 15.32 3.83
N ALA A 214 9.16 16.10 3.08
CA ALA A 214 8.22 15.55 2.11
C ALA A 214 8.98 15.01 0.89
N LEU A 215 8.52 13.90 0.31
CA LEU A 215 9.02 13.43 -0.98
C LEU A 215 8.22 14.12 -2.09
N ALA A 216 8.90 14.89 -2.93
CA ALA A 216 8.37 15.41 -4.17
C ALA A 216 8.01 14.25 -5.09
N ARG A 217 6.75 14.23 -5.51
CA ARG A 217 6.25 13.33 -6.54
C ARG A 217 6.92 13.66 -7.87
N THR A 218 7.25 12.62 -8.64
CA THR A 218 7.72 12.81 -10.01
C THR A 218 6.55 13.25 -10.92
N PRO A 219 6.82 13.86 -12.09
CA PRO A 219 5.77 14.13 -13.07
C PRO A 219 4.98 12.88 -13.48
N GLU A 220 5.63 11.71 -13.51
CA GLU A 220 5.00 10.41 -13.76
C GLU A 220 4.03 10.03 -12.63
N ASP A 221 4.42 10.21 -11.37
CA ASP A 221 3.53 9.99 -10.22
C ASP A 221 2.31 10.92 -10.26
N GLU A 222 2.50 12.20 -10.57
CA GLU A 222 1.41 13.17 -10.70
C GLU A 222 0.48 12.82 -11.87
N ALA A 223 1.01 12.39 -13.02
CA ALA A 223 0.23 11.95 -14.17
C ALA A 223 -0.61 10.71 -13.84
N LEU A 224 -0.03 9.73 -13.13
CA LEU A 224 -0.71 8.51 -12.71
C LEU A 224 -1.83 8.81 -11.69
N LEU A 225 -1.58 9.72 -10.75
CA LEU A 225 -2.59 10.21 -9.82
C LEU A 225 -3.69 11.00 -10.55
N ALA A 226 -3.34 11.88 -11.47
CA ALA A 226 -4.30 12.65 -12.26
C ALA A 226 -5.20 11.74 -13.10
N HIS A 227 -4.63 10.71 -13.73
CA HIS A 227 -5.38 9.72 -14.49
C HIS A 227 -6.37 8.94 -13.61
N SER A 228 -5.99 8.62 -12.36
CA SER A 228 -6.84 7.83 -11.46
C SER A 228 -7.94 8.63 -10.73
N ARG A 229 -7.78 9.95 -10.54
CA ARG A 229 -8.75 10.78 -9.80
C ARG A 229 -10.18 10.77 -10.33
N GLY A 230 -10.39 10.46 -11.61
CA GLY A 230 -11.72 10.43 -12.24
C GLY A 230 -12.52 9.13 -12.05
N TRP A 231 -11.88 8.03 -11.66
CA TRP A 231 -12.51 6.70 -11.61
C TRP A 231 -12.04 5.82 -10.46
N ALA A 232 -11.01 6.21 -9.71
CA ALA A 232 -10.52 5.49 -8.55
C ALA A 232 -11.22 5.97 -7.27
N THR A 233 -11.53 5.00 -6.40
CA THR A 233 -12.01 5.25 -5.04
C THR A 233 -10.83 5.20 -4.07
N THR A 234 -10.80 6.10 -3.07
CA THR A 234 -9.73 6.04 -2.07
C THR A 234 -10.04 4.96 -1.03
N LEU A 235 -9.00 4.38 -0.42
CA LEU A 235 -9.20 3.37 0.63
C LEU A 235 -10.03 3.94 1.82
N GLY A 236 -9.91 5.23 2.11
CA GLY A 236 -10.67 5.90 3.18
C GLY A 236 -12.17 6.05 2.90
N ASP A 237 -12.58 6.00 1.63
CA ASP A 237 -14.00 6.04 1.24
C ASP A 237 -14.69 4.70 1.52
N VAL A 238 -13.93 3.60 1.42
CA VAL A 238 -14.46 2.22 1.54
C VAL A 238 -14.15 1.57 2.87
N ALA A 239 -13.16 2.09 3.62
CA ALA A 239 -12.72 1.55 4.89
C ALA A 239 -12.49 2.65 5.93
N GLU A 240 -12.78 2.34 7.18
CA GLU A 240 -12.28 3.08 8.34
C GLU A 240 -10.83 2.70 8.57
N ILE A 241 -9.96 3.71 8.61
CA ILE A 241 -8.53 3.54 8.84
C ILE A 241 -8.17 4.27 10.11
N THR A 242 -7.57 3.55 11.06
CA THR A 242 -7.03 4.14 12.28
C THR A 242 -5.58 3.74 12.49
N ARG A 243 -4.86 4.53 13.26
CA ARG A 243 -3.52 4.17 13.72
C ARG A 243 -3.66 3.30 14.97
N GLY A 244 -2.73 2.38 15.19
CA GLY A 244 -2.64 1.64 16.44
C GLY A 244 -2.45 2.56 17.67
N VAL A 245 -2.44 1.93 18.85
CA VAL A 245 -2.43 2.62 20.14
C VAL A 245 -1.16 3.43 20.32
N ASN A 246 -1.31 4.60 20.94
CA ASN A 246 -0.18 5.37 21.46
C ASN A 246 -0.27 5.39 22.99
N PRO A 247 0.52 4.57 23.69
CA PRO A 247 0.38 4.41 25.13
C PRO A 247 0.81 5.65 25.93
N TYR A 248 1.82 6.39 25.44
CA TYR A 248 2.54 7.38 26.24
C TYR A 248 2.63 8.74 25.56
N HIS A 249 2.56 9.81 26.36
CA HIS A 249 2.79 11.18 25.91
C HIS A 249 3.22 12.07 27.08
N HIS A 250 4.14 13.01 26.83
CA HIS A 250 4.71 13.90 27.86
C HIS A 250 3.67 14.77 28.58
N SER A 251 2.52 15.01 27.95
CA SER A 251 1.44 15.80 28.55
C SER A 251 0.55 15.00 29.51
N THR A 252 0.64 13.67 29.52
CA THR A 252 -0.23 12.81 30.35
C THR A 252 0.53 11.77 31.16
N HIS A 253 1.85 11.66 30.97
CA HIS A 253 2.71 10.72 31.68
C HIS A 253 4.00 11.43 32.06
N SER A 254 4.49 11.13 33.26
CA SER A 254 5.80 11.58 33.72
C SER A 254 6.93 10.95 32.89
N PRO A 255 8.10 11.61 32.77
CA PRO A 255 9.27 11.02 32.12
C PRO A 255 9.63 9.63 32.65
N ALA A 256 9.49 9.42 33.97
CA ALA A 256 9.77 8.14 34.62
C ALA A 256 8.81 7.02 34.17
N GLU A 257 7.51 7.30 34.06
CA GLU A 257 6.53 6.31 33.57
C GLU A 257 6.77 5.93 32.11
N ILE A 258 7.09 6.93 31.28
CA ILE A 258 7.39 6.76 29.87
C ILE A 258 8.67 5.92 29.69
N GLU A 259 9.70 6.20 30.50
CA GLU A 259 10.98 5.48 30.49
C GLU A 259 10.84 4.03 30.98
N ALA A 260 10.13 3.84 32.09
CA ALA A 260 9.85 2.53 32.67
C ALA A 260 8.90 1.68 31.81
N LYS A 261 8.21 2.29 30.83
CA LYS A 261 7.20 1.65 29.99
C LYS A 261 6.20 0.83 30.81
N VAL A 262 5.59 1.47 31.81
CA VAL A 262 4.70 0.85 32.81
C VAL A 262 3.52 0.03 32.26
N HIS A 263 3.09 0.29 31.02
CA HIS A 263 2.02 -0.44 30.32
C HIS A 263 2.52 -1.53 29.37
N HIS A 264 3.82 -1.83 29.31
CA HIS A 264 4.40 -2.89 28.47
C HIS A 264 5.08 -3.97 29.31
N ALA A 265 5.05 -5.20 28.83
CA ALA A 265 5.76 -6.32 29.43
C ALA A 265 6.35 -7.24 28.35
N ALA A 266 7.46 -7.91 28.69
CA ALA A 266 8.08 -8.90 27.82
C ALA A 266 7.36 -10.26 27.86
N VAL A 267 6.66 -10.53 28.97
CA VAL A 267 5.89 -11.74 29.23
C VAL A 267 4.54 -11.36 29.83
N PRO A 268 3.48 -12.16 29.62
CA PRO A 268 2.18 -11.87 30.19
C PRO A 268 2.27 -11.96 31.72
N ARG A 269 1.94 -10.88 32.43
CA ARG A 269 2.02 -10.84 33.90
C ARG A 269 0.71 -11.18 34.59
N THR A 270 -0.43 -10.90 33.96
CA THR A 270 -1.80 -11.16 34.44
C THR A 270 -2.75 -11.30 33.25
N PRO A 271 -4.01 -11.76 33.43
CA PRO A 271 -5.01 -11.80 32.36
C PRO A 271 -5.35 -10.43 31.73
N ALA A 272 -4.98 -9.33 32.38
CA ALA A 272 -5.18 -7.97 31.85
C ALA A 272 -4.15 -7.54 30.79
N TRP A 273 -3.15 -8.39 30.50
CA TRP A 273 -2.13 -8.14 29.49
C TRP A 273 -2.54 -8.80 28.17
N GLU A 274 -2.59 -7.98 27.13
CA GLU A 274 -2.98 -8.41 25.80
C GLU A 274 -1.74 -8.51 24.89
N PRO A 275 -1.71 -9.46 23.94
CA PRO A 275 -0.61 -9.56 23.00
C PRO A 275 -0.60 -8.33 22.07
N GLU A 276 0.57 -7.72 21.93
CA GLU A 276 0.79 -6.53 21.11
C GLU A 276 1.45 -6.90 19.78
N LEU A 277 0.94 -6.34 18.68
CA LEU A 277 1.60 -6.38 17.37
C LEU A 277 2.24 -5.04 17.04
N ARG A 278 3.42 -5.11 16.45
CA ARG A 278 4.20 -3.97 15.97
C ARG A 278 4.51 -4.12 14.49
N GLY A 279 4.97 -3.04 13.87
CA GLY A 279 5.32 -2.98 12.45
C GLY A 279 6.38 -4.00 12.05
N ARG A 280 7.29 -4.35 12.97
CA ARG A 280 8.32 -5.38 12.76
C ARG A 280 7.74 -6.79 12.63
N ASP A 281 6.57 -7.04 13.23
CA ASP A 281 5.92 -8.35 13.21
C ASP A 281 5.26 -8.64 11.85
N LEU A 282 5.07 -7.60 11.01
CA LEU A 282 4.73 -7.75 9.61
C LEU A 282 6.01 -8.02 8.82
N ALA A 283 6.40 -9.31 8.78
CA ALA A 283 7.62 -9.82 8.14
C ALA A 283 7.61 -9.73 6.60
N GLY A 284 6.48 -9.35 6.02
CA GLY A 284 6.32 -9.07 4.59
C GLY A 284 4.87 -9.14 4.15
N PRO A 285 4.59 -8.91 2.86
CA PRO A 285 3.24 -9.03 2.32
C PRO A 285 2.63 -10.37 2.72
N TYR A 286 1.40 -10.35 3.26
CA TYR A 286 0.66 -11.54 3.71
C TYR A 286 1.28 -12.33 4.87
N ARG A 287 2.45 -11.94 5.40
CA ARG A 287 3.17 -12.67 6.44
C ARG A 287 3.16 -11.92 7.77
N LEU A 288 2.55 -12.56 8.76
CA LEU A 288 2.61 -12.15 10.15
C LEU A 288 3.55 -13.11 10.90
N TRP A 289 4.62 -12.57 11.45
CA TRP A 289 5.53 -13.26 12.36
C TRP A 289 5.49 -12.52 13.69
N PRO A 290 4.50 -12.80 14.57
CA PRO A 290 4.46 -12.15 15.86
C PRO A 290 5.66 -12.66 16.66
N GLY A 291 6.60 -11.77 16.98
CA GLY A 291 7.82 -12.12 17.71
C GLY A 291 7.60 -12.61 19.15
N GLY A 292 6.36 -12.93 19.56
CA GLY A 292 6.01 -13.55 20.85
C GLY A 292 6.27 -12.73 22.13
N GLU A 293 7.01 -11.63 22.03
CA GLU A 293 7.70 -10.99 23.16
C GLU A 293 7.07 -9.66 23.61
N HIS A 294 5.91 -9.27 23.09
CA HIS A 294 5.33 -7.95 23.32
C HIS A 294 3.91 -8.04 23.87
N TRP A 295 3.74 -7.53 25.08
CA TRP A 295 2.46 -7.48 25.78
C TRP A 295 2.17 -6.05 26.22
N ILE A 296 0.91 -5.65 26.14
CA ILE A 296 0.44 -4.33 26.55
C ILE A 296 -0.78 -4.43 27.46
N ARG A 297 -0.83 -3.57 28.48
CA ARG A 297 -2.00 -3.41 29.33
C ARG A 297 -2.93 -2.35 28.72
N TYR A 298 -3.91 -2.81 27.95
CA TYR A 298 -4.86 -1.97 27.24
C TYR A 298 -5.95 -1.39 28.17
N GLY A 299 -6.25 -0.10 28.04
CA GLY A 299 -7.31 0.53 28.81
C GLY A 299 -7.38 2.05 28.65
N PRO A 300 -8.34 2.72 29.32
CA PRO A 300 -8.59 4.16 29.19
C PRO A 300 -7.45 5.04 29.72
N TRP A 301 -6.53 4.48 30.51
CA TRP A 301 -5.32 5.17 30.97
C TRP A 301 -4.28 5.41 29.87
N LEU A 302 -4.39 4.73 28.73
CA LEU A 302 -3.51 5.01 27.59
C LEU A 302 -3.84 6.40 27.01
N LYS A 303 -2.82 7.11 26.48
CA LYS A 303 -3.06 8.42 25.86
C LYS A 303 -4.02 8.35 24.67
N GLU A 304 -3.82 7.38 23.79
CA GLU A 304 -4.71 7.12 22.65
C GLU A 304 -5.03 5.63 22.60
N PRO A 305 -6.02 5.16 23.40
CA PRO A 305 -6.36 3.74 23.47
C PRO A 305 -6.96 3.24 22.16
N ARG A 306 -7.54 4.14 21.34
CA ARG A 306 -8.36 3.78 20.19
C ARG A 306 -9.61 3.00 20.61
N ASP A 307 -10.52 2.81 19.67
CA ASP A 307 -11.75 2.08 19.90
C ASP A 307 -11.43 0.55 19.91
N PRO A 308 -11.88 -0.20 20.94
CA PRO A 308 -11.67 -1.65 21.04
C PRO A 308 -12.02 -2.43 19.77
N ARG A 309 -13.00 -1.95 18.99
CA ARG A 309 -13.41 -2.61 17.74
C ARG A 309 -12.28 -2.73 16.74
N PHE A 310 -11.22 -1.92 16.80
CA PHE A 310 -10.07 -2.03 15.89
C PHE A 310 -9.06 -3.11 16.32
N HIS A 311 -9.20 -3.67 17.52
CA HIS A 311 -8.29 -4.72 18.03
C HIS A 311 -8.86 -6.12 17.83
N GLU A 312 -10.08 -6.25 17.29
CA GLU A 312 -10.81 -7.51 17.19
C GLU A 312 -11.53 -7.69 15.85
N GLY A 313 -11.88 -8.95 15.55
CA GLY A 313 -12.56 -9.34 14.32
C GLY A 313 -11.73 -9.16 13.04
N PRO A 314 -12.30 -9.49 11.87
CA PRO A 314 -11.63 -9.37 10.58
C PRO A 314 -11.22 -7.94 10.26
N ARG A 315 -9.93 -7.73 9.96
CA ARG A 315 -9.34 -6.44 9.58
C ARG A 315 -8.05 -6.64 8.80
N LEU A 316 -7.56 -5.60 8.15
CA LEU A 316 -6.20 -5.58 7.63
C LEU A 316 -5.30 -4.75 8.54
N LEU A 317 -4.06 -5.17 8.68
CA LEU A 317 -2.99 -4.36 9.25
C LEU A 317 -2.07 -3.92 8.13
N VAL A 318 -1.71 -2.64 8.08
CA VAL A 318 -0.79 -2.07 7.10
C VAL A 318 0.39 -1.45 7.85
N ARG A 319 1.62 -1.79 7.45
CA ARG A 319 2.82 -1.25 8.08
C ARG A 319 2.95 0.24 7.77
N LYS A 320 3.14 1.07 8.81
CA LYS A 320 3.32 2.52 8.65
C LYS A 320 4.65 2.85 8.00
N VAL A 321 5.73 2.19 8.43
CA VAL A 321 7.05 2.35 7.83
C VAL A 321 7.06 1.52 6.55
N LEU A 322 7.08 2.23 5.42
CA LEU A 322 7.09 1.62 4.11
C LEU A 322 8.45 0.96 3.87
N GLY A 323 8.42 -0.25 3.32
CA GLY A 323 9.61 -0.85 2.72
C GLY A 323 9.62 -0.55 1.21
N PRO A 324 10.30 -1.38 0.39
CA PRO A 324 10.25 -1.23 -1.06
C PRO A 324 8.84 -1.47 -1.63
N THR A 325 7.96 -2.08 -0.84
CA THR A 325 6.54 -2.29 -1.14
C THR A 325 5.68 -2.01 0.10
N LEU A 326 4.39 -1.73 -0.16
CA LEU A 326 3.36 -1.75 0.88
C LEU A 326 3.27 -3.16 1.46
N CYS A 327 3.08 -3.23 2.78
CA CYS A 327 2.98 -4.48 3.50
C CYS A 327 1.69 -4.49 4.31
N ALA A 328 0.74 -5.30 3.86
CA ALA A 328 -0.54 -5.53 4.50
C ALA A 328 -0.74 -7.01 4.86
N VAL A 329 -1.45 -7.28 5.95
CA VAL A 329 -1.83 -8.64 6.38
C VAL A 329 -3.28 -8.68 6.81
N PHE A 330 -3.95 -9.81 6.60
CA PHE A 330 -5.27 -10.06 7.18
C PHE A 330 -5.13 -10.58 8.61
N LEU A 331 -5.97 -10.10 9.51
CA LEU A 331 -6.02 -10.57 10.89
C LEU A 331 -7.47 -10.65 11.37
N ALA A 332 -7.85 -11.79 11.92
CA ALA A 332 -9.14 -11.98 12.60
C ALA A 332 -9.00 -12.10 14.12
N ARG A 333 -7.83 -12.54 14.60
CA ARG A 333 -7.54 -12.72 16.03
C ARG A 333 -7.39 -11.38 16.75
N ARG A 334 -7.66 -11.38 18.06
CA ARG A 334 -7.49 -10.20 18.90
C ARG A 334 -6.01 -9.94 19.17
N TYR A 335 -5.58 -8.73 18.82
CA TYR A 335 -4.24 -8.21 19.10
C TYR A 335 -4.35 -6.69 19.20
N VAL A 336 -3.71 -6.12 20.21
CA VAL A 336 -3.55 -4.67 20.32
C VAL A 336 -2.43 -4.27 19.35
N CYS A 337 -2.71 -3.35 18.44
CA CYS A 337 -1.72 -2.91 17.45
C CYS A 337 -1.05 -1.62 17.92
N ASP A 338 0.27 -1.52 17.86
CA ASP A 338 1.00 -0.32 18.23
C ASP A 338 0.92 0.76 17.13
N GLN A 339 1.42 1.95 17.46
CA GLN A 339 1.42 3.11 16.59
C GLN A 339 2.25 2.97 15.28
N SER A 340 2.95 1.85 15.06
CA SER A 340 3.67 1.57 13.81
C SER A 340 2.83 0.79 12.80
N LEU A 341 1.56 0.51 13.13
CA LEU A 341 0.57 -0.12 12.27
C LEU A 341 -0.63 0.80 12.02
N TYR A 342 -1.17 0.72 10.81
CA TYR A 342 -2.52 1.16 10.48
C TYR A 342 -3.46 -0.04 10.51
N VAL A 343 -4.64 0.13 11.08
CA VAL A 343 -5.72 -0.86 11.10
C VAL A 343 -6.80 -0.41 10.13
N VAL A 344 -7.17 -1.29 9.20
CA VAL A 344 -8.15 -1.05 8.15
C VAL A 344 -9.35 -1.97 8.36
N LYS A 345 -10.53 -1.38 8.55
CA LYS A 345 -11.82 -2.10 8.62
C LYS A 345 -12.77 -1.60 7.53
N PRO A 346 -13.38 -2.45 6.70
CA PRO A 346 -14.34 -2.00 5.69
C PRO A 346 -15.52 -1.33 6.37
N ARG A 347 -16.03 -0.25 5.77
CA ARG A 347 -17.26 0.38 6.25
C ARG A 347 -18.44 -0.58 6.01
N PRO A 348 -19.42 -0.64 6.93
CA PRO A 348 -20.62 -1.45 6.73
C PRO A 348 -21.32 -1.14 5.40
N GLY A 349 -21.74 -2.18 4.69
CA GLY A 349 -22.47 -2.05 3.42
C GLY A 349 -21.62 -1.75 2.17
N GLN A 350 -20.30 -1.60 2.31
CA GLN A 350 -19.41 -1.47 1.16
C GLN A 350 -19.19 -2.83 0.47
N PRO A 351 -19.16 -2.89 -0.87
CA PRO A 351 -19.06 -4.15 -1.62
C PRO A 351 -17.63 -4.72 -1.67
N TRP A 352 -16.70 -4.20 -0.86
CA TRP A 352 -15.27 -4.49 -0.96
C TRP A 352 -14.84 -5.53 0.09
N PRO A 353 -14.68 -6.81 -0.28
CA PRO A 353 -14.20 -7.81 0.65
C PRO A 353 -12.75 -7.54 1.05
N LEU A 354 -12.42 -7.83 2.31
CA LEU A 354 -11.08 -7.65 2.87
C LEU A 354 -9.98 -8.31 2.03
N GLY A 355 -10.25 -9.48 1.44
CA GLY A 355 -9.30 -10.18 0.57
C GLY A 355 -8.96 -9.40 -0.71
N ALA A 356 -9.94 -8.72 -1.32
CA ALA A 356 -9.70 -7.88 -2.50
C ALA A 356 -8.88 -6.64 -2.13
N LEU A 357 -9.21 -5.99 -1.02
CA LEU A 357 -8.42 -4.86 -0.50
C LEU A 357 -6.98 -5.28 -0.19
N LEU A 358 -6.79 -6.45 0.43
CA LEU A 358 -5.47 -7.00 0.73
C LEU A 358 -4.66 -7.29 -0.54
N ALA A 359 -5.30 -7.84 -1.57
CA ALA A 359 -4.65 -8.07 -2.86
C ALA A 359 -4.20 -6.76 -3.51
N CYS A 360 -5.07 -5.75 -3.53
CA CYS A 360 -4.75 -4.42 -4.06
C CYS A 360 -3.59 -3.75 -3.31
N LEU A 361 -3.51 -3.92 -1.98
CA LEU A 361 -2.46 -3.31 -1.16
C LEU A 361 -1.09 -3.98 -1.34
N ASN A 362 -1.05 -5.29 -1.57
CA ASN A 362 0.20 -6.06 -1.59
C ASN A 362 0.72 -6.40 -3.00
N SER A 363 -0.12 -6.36 -4.04
CA SER A 363 0.29 -6.82 -5.38
C SER A 363 -0.46 -6.11 -6.50
N SER A 364 0.27 -5.33 -7.29
CA SER A 364 -0.23 -4.71 -8.52
C SER A 364 -0.68 -5.77 -9.55
N LEU A 365 -0.01 -6.93 -9.60
CA LEU A 365 -0.40 -8.03 -10.47
C LEU A 365 -1.72 -8.65 -10.04
N LEU A 366 -1.91 -8.96 -8.75
CA LEU A 366 -3.18 -9.51 -8.27
C LEU A 366 -4.30 -8.48 -8.40
N ALA A 367 -4.04 -7.20 -8.17
CA ALA A 367 -4.99 -6.13 -8.44
C ALA A 367 -5.43 -6.14 -9.92
N ARG A 368 -4.46 -6.26 -10.85
CA ARG A 368 -4.73 -6.35 -12.30
C ARG A 368 -5.52 -7.61 -12.66
N LEU A 369 -5.18 -8.77 -12.10
CA LEU A 369 -5.89 -10.02 -12.36
C LEU A 369 -7.31 -10.02 -11.80
N LEU A 370 -7.51 -9.46 -10.60
CA LEU A 370 -8.83 -9.27 -10.02
C LEU A 370 -9.66 -8.33 -10.88
N ARG A 371 -9.09 -7.21 -11.34
CA ARG A 371 -9.74 -6.31 -12.28
C ARG A 371 -10.13 -7.04 -13.56
N ALA A 372 -9.21 -7.77 -14.18
CA ALA A 372 -9.49 -8.53 -15.39
C ALA A 372 -10.63 -9.56 -15.17
N ARG A 373 -10.64 -10.29 -14.06
CA ARG A 373 -11.71 -11.24 -13.72
C ARG A 373 -13.04 -10.55 -13.45
N LEU A 374 -13.04 -9.39 -12.80
CA LEU A 374 -14.26 -8.61 -12.58
C LEU A 374 -14.80 -8.08 -13.92
N GLU A 375 -13.93 -7.59 -14.80
CA GLU A 375 -14.28 -7.14 -16.15
C GLU A 375 -14.80 -8.28 -17.04
N THR A 376 -14.35 -9.52 -16.86
CA THR A 376 -14.90 -10.67 -17.58
C THR A 376 -16.24 -11.15 -17.02
N THR A 377 -16.52 -10.88 -15.73
CA THR A 377 -17.74 -11.36 -15.05
C THR A 377 -18.87 -10.32 -15.09
N ILE A 378 -18.53 -9.03 -15.16
CA ILE A 378 -19.48 -7.92 -15.23
C ILE A 378 -19.56 -7.45 -16.68
N PRO A 379 -20.68 -7.65 -17.40
CA PRO A 379 -20.80 -7.22 -18.79
C PRO A 379 -20.59 -5.70 -18.93
N ALA A 380 -19.88 -5.28 -19.98
CA ALA A 380 -19.52 -3.87 -20.22
C ALA A 380 -20.72 -2.89 -20.24
N GLY A 381 -21.95 -3.38 -20.46
CA GLY A 381 -23.17 -2.58 -20.41
C GLY A 381 -23.68 -2.22 -19.01
N TYR A 382 -23.16 -2.82 -17.94
CA TYR A 382 -23.68 -2.62 -16.57
C TYR A 382 -23.41 -1.20 -16.04
N GLY A 383 -22.34 -0.54 -16.46
CA GLY A 383 -22.10 0.87 -16.15
C GLY A 383 -23.18 1.78 -16.73
N ARG A 384 -23.56 1.57 -18.00
CA ARG A 384 -24.66 2.29 -18.64
C ARG A 384 -26.01 1.96 -17.99
N LEU A 385 -26.23 0.69 -17.64
CA LEU A 385 -27.45 0.23 -16.97
C LEU A 385 -27.61 0.89 -15.60
N ALA A 386 -26.54 0.99 -14.81
CA ALA A 386 -26.56 1.66 -13.50
C ALA A 386 -26.84 3.17 -13.62
N ALA A 387 -26.22 3.85 -14.60
CA ALA A 387 -26.48 5.26 -14.88
C ALA A 387 -27.94 5.48 -15.31
N TRP A 388 -28.44 4.62 -16.19
CA TRP A 388 -29.84 4.60 -16.63
C TRP A 388 -30.81 4.42 -15.46
N MET A 389 -30.62 3.42 -14.61
CA MET A 389 -31.41 3.24 -13.38
C MET A 389 -31.37 4.48 -12.48
N GLY A 390 -30.21 5.13 -12.37
CA GLY A 390 -30.03 6.37 -11.61
C GLY A 390 -30.96 7.49 -12.09
N ARG A 391 -31.16 7.63 -13.40
CA ARG A 391 -32.07 8.63 -13.99
C ARG A 391 -33.54 8.37 -13.62
N PHE A 392 -33.95 7.10 -13.58
CA PHE A 392 -35.34 6.72 -13.32
C PHE A 392 -35.67 6.55 -11.82
N ARG A 393 -34.66 6.44 -10.94
CA ARG A 393 -34.86 6.31 -9.48
C ARG A 393 -35.85 7.32 -8.87
N PRO A 394 -35.80 8.63 -9.18
CA PRO A 394 -36.76 9.60 -8.66
C PRO A 394 -38.20 9.31 -9.08
N GLN A 395 -38.42 8.93 -10.34
CA GLN A 395 -39.74 8.60 -10.87
C GLN A 395 -40.31 7.34 -10.22
N VAL A 396 -39.49 6.28 -10.09
CA VAL A 396 -39.88 5.05 -9.37
C VAL A 396 -40.22 5.35 -7.91
N LYS A 397 -39.47 6.25 -7.26
CA LYS A 397 -39.73 6.66 -5.87
C LYS A 397 -41.06 7.41 -5.72
N ALA A 398 -41.43 8.22 -6.70
CA ALA A 398 -42.69 8.96 -6.71
C ALA A 398 -43.91 8.03 -6.91
N GLN A 399 -43.77 6.99 -7.74
CA GLN A 399 -44.90 6.13 -8.11
C GLN A 399 -45.02 4.85 -7.26
N ILE A 400 -43.92 4.35 -6.69
CA ILE A 400 -43.92 3.13 -5.86
C ILE A 400 -43.56 3.44 -4.41
N ALA A 401 -44.56 3.33 -3.54
CA ALA A 401 -44.41 3.49 -2.09
C ALA A 401 -43.74 2.25 -1.45
N GLY A 402 -42.90 2.48 -0.44
CA GLY A 402 -42.24 1.43 0.33
C GLY A 402 -40.93 0.89 -0.27
N GLY A 403 -39.92 0.70 0.58
CA GLY A 403 -38.58 0.25 0.17
C GLY A 403 -38.55 -1.17 -0.43
N ALA A 404 -39.34 -2.09 0.14
CA ALA A 404 -39.41 -3.48 -0.32
C ALA A 404 -40.10 -3.63 -1.69
N ALA A 405 -41.13 -2.83 -1.96
CA ALA A 405 -41.80 -2.82 -3.26
C ALA A 405 -40.89 -2.26 -4.37
N ARG A 406 -40.17 -1.17 -4.08
CA ARG A 406 -39.16 -0.61 -5.01
C ARG A 406 -38.03 -1.58 -5.33
N ARG A 407 -37.56 -2.34 -4.33
CA ARG A 407 -36.52 -3.36 -4.54
C ARG A 407 -37.02 -4.44 -5.49
N ARG A 408 -38.20 -5.02 -5.22
CA ARG A 408 -38.84 -6.04 -6.08
C ARG A 408 -39.10 -5.53 -7.50
N PHE A 409 -39.45 -4.26 -7.66
CA PHE A 409 -39.58 -3.64 -8.98
C PHE A 409 -38.25 -3.63 -9.73
N TRP A 410 -37.17 -3.14 -9.11
CA TRP A 410 -35.86 -3.10 -9.75
C TRP A 410 -35.29 -4.49 -10.04
N GLU A 411 -35.47 -5.46 -9.14
CA GLU A 411 -35.10 -6.86 -9.40
C GLU A 411 -35.81 -7.38 -10.65
N ARG A 412 -37.13 -7.19 -10.77
CA ARG A 412 -37.88 -7.57 -11.98
C ARG A 412 -37.41 -6.86 -13.25
N VAL A 413 -37.15 -5.55 -13.18
CA VAL A 413 -36.67 -4.77 -14.33
C VAL A 413 -35.30 -5.27 -14.80
N LEU A 414 -34.37 -5.52 -13.87
CA LEU A 414 -33.00 -5.91 -14.19
C LEU A 414 -32.89 -7.36 -14.64
N GLU A 415 -33.72 -8.25 -14.06
CA GLU A 415 -33.67 -9.67 -14.37
C GLU A 415 -34.54 -10.05 -15.58
N GLY A 416 -35.53 -9.21 -15.91
CA GLY A 416 -36.49 -9.42 -17.00
C GLY A 416 -36.15 -8.69 -18.31
N GLN A 417 -37.16 -8.63 -19.18
CA GLN A 417 -37.07 -8.16 -20.57
C GLN A 417 -36.47 -6.76 -20.72
N ILE A 418 -36.77 -5.85 -19.79
CA ILE A 418 -36.33 -4.46 -19.84
C ILE A 418 -34.80 -4.37 -19.71
N GLY A 419 -34.23 -5.04 -18.70
CA GLY A 419 -32.79 -5.11 -18.48
C GLY A 419 -32.04 -5.80 -19.62
N GLU A 420 -32.59 -6.88 -20.16
CA GLU A 420 -32.03 -7.59 -21.31
C GLU A 420 -32.05 -6.74 -22.59
N THR A 421 -33.14 -6.01 -22.83
CA THR A 421 -33.28 -5.09 -23.97
C THR A 421 -32.28 -3.94 -23.89
N PHE A 422 -32.08 -3.39 -22.69
CA PHE A 422 -31.06 -2.37 -22.45
C PHE A 422 -29.65 -2.89 -22.72
N LEU A 423 -29.30 -4.06 -22.15
CA LEU A 423 -27.97 -4.66 -22.33
C LEU A 423 -27.71 -5.11 -23.78
N ALA A 424 -28.77 -5.33 -24.58
CA ALA A 424 -28.68 -5.60 -26.01
C ALA A 424 -28.42 -4.34 -26.87
N GLY A 425 -28.29 -3.15 -26.25
CA GLY A 425 -28.06 -1.88 -26.95
C GLY A 425 -29.33 -1.19 -27.46
N ARG A 426 -30.52 -1.70 -27.13
CA ARG A 426 -31.81 -1.11 -27.52
C ARG A 426 -32.36 -0.20 -26.43
N GLU A 427 -31.59 0.82 -26.06
CA GLU A 427 -31.86 1.64 -24.86
C GLU A 427 -33.19 2.41 -24.95
N ALA A 428 -33.52 2.99 -26.11
CA ALA A 428 -34.78 3.69 -26.33
C ALA A 428 -36.01 2.78 -26.12
N GLU A 429 -35.90 1.51 -26.50
CA GLU A 429 -36.97 0.55 -26.29
C GLU A 429 -37.11 0.15 -24.82
N ALA A 430 -35.99 -0.07 -24.13
CA ALA A 430 -35.99 -0.34 -22.71
C ALA A 430 -36.61 0.83 -21.91
N GLU A 431 -36.37 2.08 -22.32
CA GLU A 431 -37.01 3.26 -21.71
C GLU A 431 -38.52 3.30 -21.92
N ARG A 432 -39.01 2.99 -23.12
CA ARG A 432 -40.45 2.88 -23.39
C ARG A 432 -41.10 1.80 -22.53
N LEU A 433 -40.50 0.60 -22.48
CA LEU A 433 -41.00 -0.51 -21.68
C LEU A 433 -40.97 -0.20 -20.17
N LEU A 434 -39.93 0.47 -19.67
CA LEU A 434 -39.87 0.89 -18.27
C LEU A 434 -40.96 1.91 -17.93
N THR A 435 -41.18 2.89 -18.81
CA THR A 435 -42.20 3.94 -18.61
C THR A 435 -43.61 3.36 -18.68
N ALA A 436 -43.85 2.42 -19.60
CA ALA A 436 -45.10 1.67 -19.70
C ALA A 436 -45.34 0.80 -18.44
N SER A 437 -44.30 0.11 -17.94
CA SER A 437 -44.36 -0.68 -16.71
C SER A 437 -44.72 0.17 -15.49
N LEU A 438 -44.21 1.39 -15.44
CA LEU A 438 -44.47 2.36 -14.38
C LEU A 438 -45.89 2.95 -14.44
N THR A 439 -46.46 3.12 -15.63
CA THR A 439 -47.81 3.70 -15.82
C THR A 439 -48.94 2.66 -15.73
N ALA A 440 -48.72 1.43 -16.22
CA ALA A 440 -49.75 0.39 -16.26
C ALA A 440 -49.94 -0.37 -14.94
N GLY A 441 -49.00 -0.28 -13.98
CA GLY A 441 -49.08 -1.00 -12.70
C GLY A 441 -48.86 -2.51 -12.77
N THR A 442 -49.01 -3.11 -13.96
CA THR A 442 -48.68 -4.49 -14.30
C THR A 442 -48.10 -4.52 -15.71
N VAL A 443 -46.97 -5.21 -15.90
CA VAL A 443 -46.49 -5.58 -17.23
C VAL A 443 -47.20 -6.89 -17.54
N ASP A 444 -48.09 -6.91 -18.53
CA ASP A 444 -48.65 -8.17 -19.01
C ASP A 444 -47.49 -9.10 -19.42
N GLU A 445 -47.48 -10.31 -18.86
CA GLU A 445 -46.47 -11.33 -19.09
C GLU A 445 -46.60 -11.92 -20.50
N VAL A 446 -46.28 -11.13 -21.52
CA VAL A 446 -45.89 -11.71 -22.81
C VAL A 446 -44.46 -12.20 -22.63
N GLY A 447 -44.30 -13.51 -22.62
CA GLY A 447 -43.01 -14.18 -22.59
C GLY A 447 -42.16 -13.85 -23.81
N GLU A 448 -40.93 -14.33 -23.82
CA GLU A 448 -39.91 -13.89 -24.77
C GLU A 448 -39.24 -15.08 -25.46
N VAL A 449 -38.85 -14.90 -26.72
CA VAL A 449 -38.15 -15.92 -27.51
C VAL A 449 -36.70 -15.49 -27.74
N TYR A 450 -35.76 -16.33 -27.30
CA TYR A 450 -34.33 -16.19 -27.53
C TYR A 450 -33.86 -17.15 -28.61
N LEU A 451 -33.23 -16.65 -29.67
CA LEU A 451 -32.54 -17.49 -30.64
C LEU A 451 -31.03 -17.52 -30.30
N VAL A 452 -30.51 -18.69 -29.98
CA VAL A 452 -29.13 -18.86 -29.48
C VAL A 452 -28.42 -19.92 -30.32
N GLY A 453 -27.25 -19.55 -30.86
CA GLY A 453 -26.34 -20.50 -31.49
C GLY A 453 -25.51 -21.24 -30.45
N ALA A 454 -25.46 -22.56 -30.54
CA ALA A 454 -24.67 -23.43 -29.67
C ALA A 454 -23.18 -23.50 -30.07
N GLY A 455 -22.77 -22.89 -31.18
CA GLY A 455 -21.39 -22.95 -31.66
C GLY A 455 -21.00 -24.36 -32.14
N PRO A 456 -19.70 -24.69 -32.19
CA PRO A 456 -19.19 -25.95 -32.76
C PRO A 456 -19.34 -27.17 -31.85
N GLY A 457 -19.89 -27.01 -30.64
CA GLY A 457 -20.21 -28.13 -29.73
C GLY A 457 -19.40 -28.18 -28.43
N ASP A 458 -18.34 -27.38 -28.30
CA ASP A 458 -17.59 -27.22 -27.05
C ASP A 458 -18.29 -26.20 -26.12
N PRO A 459 -18.68 -26.58 -24.88
CA PRO A 459 -19.25 -25.67 -23.88
C PRO A 459 -18.43 -24.39 -23.64
N ASP A 460 -17.09 -24.47 -23.72
CA ASP A 460 -16.20 -23.34 -23.45
C ASP A 460 -16.24 -22.28 -24.57
N LEU A 461 -16.82 -22.62 -25.72
CA LEU A 461 -17.01 -21.70 -26.86
C LEU A 461 -18.38 -21.00 -26.85
N LEU A 462 -19.22 -21.26 -25.83
CA LEU A 462 -20.46 -20.52 -25.65
C LEU A 462 -20.17 -19.08 -25.20
N THR A 463 -20.84 -18.12 -25.82
CA THR A 463 -20.78 -16.74 -25.33
C THR A 463 -21.40 -16.65 -23.93
N PHE A 464 -20.86 -15.79 -23.07
CA PHE A 464 -21.46 -15.53 -21.75
C PHE A 464 -22.95 -15.12 -21.82
N ARG A 465 -23.36 -14.47 -22.92
CA ARG A 465 -24.76 -14.13 -23.17
C ARG A 465 -25.60 -15.38 -23.43
N ALA A 466 -25.13 -16.32 -24.25
CA ALA A 466 -25.81 -17.59 -24.51
C ALA A 466 -26.02 -18.37 -23.20
N LEU A 467 -24.96 -18.55 -22.41
CA LEU A 467 -25.04 -19.25 -21.13
C LEU A 467 -26.03 -18.58 -20.15
N ARG A 468 -26.01 -17.24 -20.05
CA ARG A 468 -26.95 -16.51 -19.20
C ARG A 468 -28.40 -16.74 -19.61
N LEU A 469 -28.70 -16.71 -20.91
CA LEU A 469 -30.06 -16.94 -21.43
C LEU A 469 -30.48 -18.39 -21.22
N MET A 470 -29.57 -19.36 -21.38
CA MET A 470 -29.80 -20.79 -21.10
C MET A 470 -30.14 -21.07 -19.64
N GLN A 471 -29.56 -20.31 -18.71
CA GLN A 471 -29.85 -20.40 -17.28
C GLN A 471 -31.15 -19.69 -16.87
N LYS A 472 -31.67 -18.79 -17.71
CA LYS A 472 -32.93 -18.07 -17.46
C LYS A 472 -34.14 -18.72 -18.13
N ALA A 473 -33.96 -19.50 -19.19
CA ALA A 473 -35.07 -20.06 -19.96
C ALA A 473 -35.97 -20.98 -19.11
N ASP A 474 -37.28 -20.87 -19.33
CA ASP A 474 -38.28 -21.76 -18.73
C ASP A 474 -38.57 -22.95 -19.66
N VAL A 475 -38.40 -22.76 -20.98
CA VAL A 475 -38.50 -23.82 -22.00
C VAL A 475 -37.35 -23.68 -23.00
N VAL A 476 -36.69 -24.79 -23.35
CA VAL A 476 -35.61 -24.82 -24.33
C VAL A 476 -35.93 -25.78 -25.46
N LEU A 477 -36.07 -25.25 -26.68
CA LEU A 477 -36.17 -26.01 -27.92
C LEU A 477 -34.77 -26.19 -28.51
N TYR A 478 -34.25 -27.41 -28.61
CA TYR A 478 -32.89 -27.65 -29.11
C TYR A 478 -32.86 -28.55 -30.33
N ASP A 479 -31.90 -28.29 -31.21
CA ASP A 479 -31.65 -29.06 -32.42
C ASP A 479 -30.71 -30.25 -32.18
N ARG A 480 -30.79 -31.24 -33.09
CA ARG A 480 -29.94 -32.43 -33.09
C ARG A 480 -28.44 -32.12 -33.07
N LEU A 481 -28.02 -31.02 -33.70
CA LEU A 481 -26.60 -30.65 -33.81
C LEU A 481 -26.06 -29.98 -32.54
N VAL A 482 -26.88 -29.79 -31.50
CA VAL A 482 -26.43 -29.26 -30.22
C VAL A 482 -25.84 -30.39 -29.39
N ALA A 483 -24.59 -30.26 -28.98
CA ALA A 483 -23.90 -31.28 -28.18
C ALA A 483 -24.56 -31.42 -26.79
N ALA A 484 -24.63 -32.64 -26.25
CA ALA A 484 -25.23 -32.91 -24.95
C ALA A 484 -24.65 -32.06 -23.80
N PRO A 485 -23.30 -31.84 -23.70
CA PRO A 485 -22.73 -30.97 -22.68
C PRO A 485 -23.27 -29.52 -22.71
N ILE A 486 -23.67 -29.02 -23.88
CA ILE A 486 -24.29 -27.69 -24.01
C ILE A 486 -25.73 -27.71 -23.51
N VAL A 487 -26.48 -28.77 -23.79
CA VAL A 487 -27.86 -28.93 -23.27
C VAL A 487 -27.84 -29.07 -21.74
N ASP A 488 -26.80 -29.67 -21.16
CA ASP A 488 -26.63 -29.81 -19.71
C ASP A 488 -26.35 -28.49 -18.99
N LEU A 489 -25.89 -27.47 -19.72
CA LEU A 489 -25.74 -26.10 -19.23
C LEU A 489 -27.06 -25.30 -19.24
N VAL A 490 -28.18 -25.89 -19.65
CA VAL A 490 -29.50 -25.28 -19.48
C VAL A 490 -29.95 -25.41 -18.03
N ARG A 491 -30.70 -24.42 -17.55
CA ARG A 491 -31.38 -24.46 -16.24
C ARG A 491 -32.02 -25.84 -16.00
N LYS A 492 -31.80 -26.41 -14.80
CA LYS A 492 -32.22 -27.79 -14.49
C LYS A 492 -33.73 -27.98 -14.55
N GLU A 493 -34.50 -26.96 -14.19
CA GLU A 493 -35.97 -27.00 -14.17
C GLU A 493 -36.61 -26.60 -15.49
N ALA A 494 -35.83 -26.21 -16.51
CA ALA A 494 -36.37 -25.82 -17.80
C ALA A 494 -36.93 -27.05 -18.54
N GLU A 495 -38.10 -26.90 -19.15
CA GLU A 495 -38.68 -27.91 -20.04
C GLU A 495 -37.83 -28.01 -21.32
N ARG A 496 -37.29 -29.20 -21.64
CA ARG A 496 -36.39 -29.41 -22.78
C ARG A 496 -37.14 -30.12 -23.90
N ILE A 497 -37.40 -29.42 -25.00
CA ILE A 497 -38.12 -29.94 -26.17
C ILE A 497 -37.13 -30.18 -27.30
N HIS A 498 -36.86 -31.44 -27.63
CA HIS A 498 -36.05 -31.78 -28.79
C HIS A 498 -36.87 -31.60 -30.08
N VAL A 499 -36.38 -30.76 -31.00
CA VAL A 499 -37.06 -30.50 -32.29
C VAL A 499 -36.18 -30.85 -33.50
N GLY A 500 -35.10 -31.60 -33.27
CA GLY A 500 -34.22 -32.15 -34.30
C GLY A 500 -34.75 -33.45 -34.93
N LYS A 501 -34.25 -33.81 -36.12
CA LYS A 501 -34.64 -35.02 -36.86
C LYS A 501 -34.18 -36.30 -36.17
N GLU A 502 -35.08 -37.22 -35.84
CA GLU A 502 -34.76 -38.66 -35.73
C GLU A 502 -34.99 -39.32 -37.08
N ARG A 503 -34.18 -40.33 -37.45
CA ARG A 503 -34.55 -41.22 -38.56
C ARG A 503 -35.82 -41.97 -38.12
N ASP A 504 -36.89 -41.89 -38.91
CA ASP A 504 -38.18 -42.61 -38.79
C ASP A 504 -39.33 -42.05 -37.92
N ARG A 505 -39.36 -40.76 -37.53
CA ARG A 505 -40.59 -40.13 -37.00
C ARG A 505 -40.90 -38.75 -37.58
N HIS A 506 -42.19 -38.48 -37.78
CA HIS A 506 -42.77 -37.30 -38.45
C HIS A 506 -42.09 -35.98 -38.08
N THR A 507 -41.65 -35.25 -39.11
CA THR A 507 -40.99 -33.93 -39.01
C THR A 507 -41.97 -32.88 -38.48
N LEU A 508 -41.62 -32.13 -37.44
CA LEU A 508 -42.24 -30.82 -37.20
C LEU A 508 -41.69 -29.83 -38.25
N PRO A 509 -42.51 -29.33 -39.18
CA PRO A 509 -42.06 -28.32 -40.14
C PRO A 509 -41.59 -27.05 -39.40
N GLN A 510 -40.68 -26.28 -40.01
CA GLN A 510 -40.18 -25.03 -39.45
C GLN A 510 -41.32 -24.08 -39.03
N SER A 511 -42.42 -24.06 -39.79
CA SER A 511 -43.63 -23.29 -39.46
C SER A 511 -44.26 -23.72 -38.13
N ARG A 512 -44.28 -25.02 -37.80
CA ARG A 512 -44.80 -25.52 -36.52
C ARG A 512 -43.83 -25.24 -35.37
N ILE A 513 -42.52 -25.27 -35.60
CA ILE A 513 -41.52 -24.87 -34.58
C ILE A 513 -41.70 -23.38 -34.26
N ASN A 514 -41.84 -22.54 -35.28
CA ASN A 514 -42.07 -21.11 -35.10
C ASN A 514 -43.39 -20.84 -34.36
N GLN A 515 -44.47 -21.56 -34.71
CA GLN A 515 -45.75 -21.44 -34.02
C GLN A 515 -45.63 -21.86 -32.54
N LEU A 516 -44.94 -22.97 -32.25
CA LEU A 516 -44.70 -23.44 -30.89
C LEU A 516 -43.91 -22.42 -30.06
N LEU A 517 -42.89 -21.79 -30.64
CA LEU A 517 -42.14 -20.71 -29.97
C LEU A 517 -43.05 -19.53 -29.61
N ILE A 518 -43.93 -19.13 -30.53
CA ILE A 518 -44.88 -18.03 -30.34
C ILE A 518 -45.92 -18.38 -29.26
N ASP A 519 -46.49 -19.58 -29.30
CA ASP A 519 -47.52 -20.00 -28.35
C ASP A 519 -46.96 -20.10 -26.93
N LEU A 520 -45.74 -20.66 -26.78
CA LEU A 520 -45.06 -20.72 -25.49
C LEU A 520 -44.72 -19.33 -24.95
N ALA A 521 -44.25 -18.41 -25.80
CA ALA A 521 -44.00 -17.03 -25.39
C ALA A 521 -45.30 -16.30 -25.00
N ARG A 522 -46.40 -16.50 -25.75
CA ARG A 522 -47.71 -15.93 -25.40
C ARG A 522 -48.27 -16.45 -24.06
N SER A 523 -47.79 -17.59 -23.57
CA SER A 523 -48.10 -18.10 -22.23
C SER A 523 -47.23 -17.53 -21.11
N GLY A 524 -46.45 -16.47 -21.37
CA GLY A 524 -45.59 -15.82 -20.37
C GLY A 524 -44.22 -16.47 -20.16
N LYS A 525 -43.91 -17.57 -20.86
CA LYS A 525 -42.67 -18.33 -20.67
C LYS A 525 -41.48 -17.66 -21.37
N ARG A 526 -40.29 -17.77 -20.79
CA ARG A 526 -39.02 -17.46 -21.47
C ARG A 526 -38.57 -18.66 -22.28
N VAL A 527 -38.72 -18.57 -23.59
CA VAL A 527 -38.49 -19.66 -24.53
C VAL A 527 -37.14 -19.46 -25.20
N LEU A 528 -36.29 -20.48 -25.19
CA LEU A 528 -34.98 -20.42 -25.83
C LEU A 528 -34.85 -21.47 -26.91
N ARG A 529 -34.39 -21.06 -28.09
CA ARG A 529 -34.14 -21.91 -29.24
C ARG A 529 -32.64 -22.11 -29.42
N LEU A 530 -32.13 -23.28 -29.05
CA LEU A 530 -30.73 -23.68 -29.29
C LEU A 530 -30.59 -24.29 -30.68
N LYS A 531 -29.83 -23.62 -31.54
CA LYS A 531 -29.48 -24.11 -32.88
C LYS A 531 -28.03 -24.57 -32.91
N GLY A 532 -27.77 -25.76 -33.43
CA GLY A 532 -26.41 -26.27 -33.61
C GLY A 532 -25.73 -25.67 -34.86
N GLY A 533 -24.45 -25.32 -34.75
CA GLY A 533 -23.61 -24.81 -35.83
C GLY A 533 -23.10 -23.38 -35.63
N ASP A 534 -21.99 -23.07 -36.29
CA ASP A 534 -21.46 -21.72 -36.47
C ASP A 534 -22.30 -20.98 -37.54
N PRO A 535 -22.80 -19.75 -37.28
CA PRO A 535 -23.53 -18.95 -38.27
C PRO A 535 -22.79 -18.78 -39.61
N PHE A 536 -21.46 -18.90 -39.62
CA PHE A 536 -20.61 -18.69 -40.80
C PHE A 536 -20.30 -19.95 -41.61
N ILE A 537 -20.64 -21.16 -41.16
CA ILE A 537 -20.41 -22.40 -41.93
C ILE A 537 -21.69 -22.95 -42.57
N PHE A 538 -22.86 -22.72 -41.98
CA PHE A 538 -24.13 -23.23 -42.49
C PHE A 538 -25.08 -22.07 -42.81
N GLY A 539 -24.90 -21.45 -43.98
CA GLY A 539 -25.68 -20.32 -44.49
C GLY A 539 -27.19 -20.53 -44.55
N ARG A 540 -27.86 -20.48 -43.39
CA ARG A 540 -29.32 -20.51 -43.19
C ARG A 540 -29.71 -19.60 -42.02
N GLY A 541 -29.23 -18.36 -42.07
CA GLY A 541 -29.68 -17.25 -41.23
C GLY A 541 -30.84 -16.49 -41.90
N GLY A 542 -31.92 -17.22 -42.21
CA GLY A 542 -33.20 -16.69 -42.69
C GLY A 542 -34.33 -17.25 -41.86
#